data_AF-A0A974PVM5-F1
#
_entry.id   AF-A0A974PVM5-F1
#
_cell.length_a   1.000
_cell.length_b   1.000
_cell.length_c   1.000
_cell.angle_alpha   90.00
_cell.angle_beta   90.00
_cell.angle_gamma   90.00
#
_symmetry.space_group_name_H-M   'P 1'
#
loop_
_entity.id
_entity.type
_entity.pdbx_description
1 polymer ?
#
loop_
_entity_poly.entity_id
_entity_poly.type
_entity_poly.pdbx_seq_one_letter_code
_entity_poly.pdbx_strand_id
1 'polypeptide(L)'
;MNRFRLAAFLPSPRSLVRALRFCAAAVALHGMLLWLATATEPVFPVASDLLASVYFWVVLVPALVLASPFTAMFWQLGLMTAPGWFAWPKPLGIALAYLIWIAVLLGLALAVRRWSNKNRLAQLSDPPDAAR
;
A
#
# COMPACT_ATOMS: atom_id res chain seq x y z
N MET A 1 -34.54 11.29 15.28
CA MET A 1 -33.51 10.45 15.93
C MET A 1 -32.63 9.81 14.84
N ASN A 2 -31.31 9.70 15.08
CA ASN A 2 -30.30 8.91 14.31
C ASN A 2 -29.47 9.56 13.18
N ARG A 3 -28.94 10.78 13.36
CA ARG A 3 -27.70 11.22 12.66
C ARG A 3 -26.44 11.25 13.54
N PHE A 4 -26.61 11.14 14.86
CA PHE A 4 -25.51 11.27 15.83
C PHE A 4 -24.73 9.99 16.11
N ARG A 5 -25.18 8.81 15.64
CA ARG A 5 -24.49 7.52 15.92
C ARG A 5 -23.44 7.12 14.88
N LEU A 6 -23.39 7.76 13.70
CA LEU A 6 -22.38 7.47 12.67
C LEU A 6 -21.05 8.21 12.89
N ALA A 7 -21.05 9.27 13.70
CA ALA A 7 -19.83 10.03 14.00
C ALA A 7 -18.87 9.33 14.97
N ALA A 8 -19.31 8.29 15.68
CA ALA A 8 -18.52 7.62 16.70
C ALA A 8 -17.42 6.69 16.15
N PHE A 9 -17.48 6.33 14.86
CA PHE A 9 -16.54 5.38 14.25
C PHE A 9 -15.64 5.96 13.17
N LEU A 10 -15.75 7.25 12.85
CA LEU A 10 -14.85 7.85 11.86
C LEU A 10 -13.49 8.13 12.51
N PRO A 11 -12.40 7.48 12.06
CA PRO A 11 -11.08 7.73 12.60
C PRO A 11 -10.69 9.19 12.39
N SER A 12 -10.04 9.78 13.39
CA SER A 12 -9.57 11.17 13.27
C SER A 12 -8.64 11.31 12.05
N PRO A 13 -8.61 12.48 11.38
CA PRO A 13 -7.74 12.70 10.22
C PRO A 13 -6.26 12.40 10.52
N ARG A 14 -5.82 12.66 11.76
CA ARG A 14 -4.46 12.33 12.23
C ARG A 14 -4.23 10.82 12.30
N SER A 15 -5.19 10.06 12.82
CA SER A 15 -5.13 8.60 12.86
C SER A 15 -5.09 8.00 11.47
N LEU A 16 -5.91 8.52 10.54
CA LEU A 16 -5.95 8.07 9.16
C LEU A 16 -4.62 8.32 8.43
N VAL A 17 -4.03 9.51 8.59
CA VAL A 17 -2.69 9.82 8.02
C VAL A 17 -1.62 8.89 8.56
N ARG A 18 -1.64 8.57 9.86
CA ARG A 18 -0.69 7.62 10.47
C ARG A 18 -0.88 6.21 9.91
N ALA A 19 -2.12 5.74 9.81
CA ALA A 19 -2.43 4.43 9.25
C ALA A 19 -1.95 4.31 7.80
N LEU A 20 -2.22 5.31 6.95
CA LEU A 20 -1.77 5.32 5.55
C LEU A 20 -0.24 5.28 5.43
N ARG A 21 0.47 6.05 6.27
CA ARG A 21 1.95 6.01 6.31
C ARG A 21 2.48 4.69 6.82
N PHE A 22 1.83 4.10 7.83
CA PHE A 22 2.18 2.79 8.34
C PHE A 22 2.02 1.72 7.24
N CYS A 23 0.89 1.73 6.52
CA CYS A 23 0.69 0.83 5.38
C CYS A 23 1.76 1.05 4.30
N ALA A 24 2.11 2.30 3.97
CA ALA A 24 3.16 2.59 3.00
C ALA A 24 4.52 2.02 3.46
N ALA A 25 4.86 2.17 4.74
CA ALA A 25 6.07 1.61 5.33
C ALA A 25 6.05 0.07 5.33
N ALA A 26 4.90 -0.55 5.62
CA ALA A 26 4.73 -2.00 5.58
C ALA A 26 4.92 -2.57 4.16
N VAL A 27 4.34 -1.91 3.14
CA VAL A 27 4.55 -2.28 1.73
C VAL A 27 6.01 -2.12 1.34
N ALA A 28 6.66 -1.01 1.73
CA ALA A 28 8.08 -0.80 1.45
C ALA A 28 8.97 -1.86 2.12
N LEU A 29 8.71 -2.19 3.38
CA LEU A 29 9.42 -3.22 4.12
C LEU A 29 9.24 -4.59 3.46
N HIS A 30 8.01 -4.93 3.08
CA HIS A 30 7.74 -6.18 2.37
C HIS A 30 8.48 -6.25 1.03
N GLY A 31 8.51 -5.15 0.27
CA GLY A 31 9.28 -5.07 -0.98
C GLY A 31 10.79 -5.24 -0.76
N MET A 32 11.32 -4.67 0.34
CA MET A 32 12.72 -4.84 0.73
C MET A 32 13.03 -6.28 1.14
N LEU A 33 12.13 -6.95 1.86
CA LEU A 33 12.25 -8.37 2.21
C LEU A 33 12.24 -9.25 0.95
N LEU A 34 11.36 -8.95 -0.01
CA LEU A 34 11.30 -9.65 -1.28
C LEU A 34 12.59 -9.48 -2.09
N TRP A 35 13.13 -8.26 -2.15
CA TRP A 35 14.43 -8.01 -2.77
C TRP A 35 15.57 -8.76 -2.07
N LEU A 36 15.63 -8.66 -0.73
CA LEU A 36 16.67 -9.33 0.06
C LEU A 36 16.64 -10.83 -0.16
N ALA A 37 15.46 -11.45 -0.11
CA ALA A 37 15.30 -12.88 -0.33
C ALA A 37 15.80 -13.31 -1.72
N THR A 38 15.48 -12.55 -2.77
CA THR A 38 16.00 -12.83 -4.12
C THR A 38 17.50 -12.61 -4.26
N ALA A 39 18.07 -11.64 -3.53
CA ALA A 39 19.51 -11.35 -3.56
C ALA A 39 20.33 -12.40 -2.79
N THR A 40 19.77 -13.02 -1.76
CA THR A 40 20.45 -14.02 -0.92
C THR A 40 20.34 -15.45 -1.42
N GLU A 41 19.36 -15.75 -2.29
CA GLU A 41 19.14 -17.08 -2.88
C GLU A 41 20.40 -17.74 -3.47
N PRO A 42 21.27 -17.05 -4.24
CA PRO A 42 22.49 -17.68 -4.78
C PRO A 42 23.55 -18.02 -3.71
N VAL A 43 23.46 -17.44 -2.51
CA VAL A 43 24.41 -17.65 -1.40
C VAL A 43 23.85 -18.63 -0.38
N PHE A 44 22.55 -18.54 -0.11
CA PHE A 44 21.81 -19.39 0.81
C PHE A 44 20.59 -19.95 0.07
N PRO A 45 20.75 -21.04 -0.70
CA PRO A 45 19.62 -21.67 -1.35
C PRO A 45 18.63 -22.10 -0.28
N VAL A 46 17.34 -21.90 -0.55
CA VAL A 46 16.27 -22.26 0.39
C VAL A 46 16.19 -23.79 0.47
N ALA A 47 17.02 -24.37 1.33
CA ALA A 47 17.32 -25.80 1.33
C ALA A 47 16.29 -26.66 2.11
N SER A 48 15.30 -26.04 2.75
CA SER A 48 14.25 -26.77 3.47
C SER A 48 12.87 -26.46 2.92
N ASP A 49 12.05 -27.49 2.78
CA ASP A 49 10.65 -27.40 2.32
C ASP A 49 9.82 -26.44 3.20
N LEU A 50 10.13 -26.38 4.50
CA LEU A 50 9.50 -25.44 5.42
C LEU A 50 9.82 -23.99 5.07
N LEU A 51 11.10 -23.66 4.84
CA LEU A 51 11.50 -22.30 4.45
C LEU A 51 10.94 -21.91 3.08
N ALA A 52 10.87 -22.86 2.13
CA ALA A 52 10.26 -22.63 0.82
C ALA A 52 8.76 -22.34 0.94
N SER A 53 8.05 -23.10 1.79
CA SER A 53 6.62 -22.89 2.06
C SER A 53 6.36 -21.54 2.74
N VAL A 54 7.14 -21.20 3.76
CA VAL A 54 7.03 -19.89 4.45
C VAL A 54 7.31 -18.75 3.47
N TYR A 55 8.35 -18.86 2.65
CA TYR A 55 8.67 -17.86 1.62
C TYR A 55 7.50 -17.69 0.64
N PHE A 56 6.93 -18.78 0.14
CA PHE A 56 5.81 -18.72 -0.78
C PHE A 56 4.61 -17.97 -0.19
N TRP A 57 4.20 -18.32 1.03
CA TRP A 57 2.99 -17.75 1.64
C TRP A 57 3.19 -16.33 2.19
N VAL A 58 4.37 -16.01 2.73
CA VAL A 58 4.62 -14.73 3.40
C VAL A 58 5.19 -13.68 2.45
N VAL A 59 5.97 -14.09 1.46
CA VAL A 59 6.64 -13.17 0.54
C VAL A 59 5.94 -13.16 -0.80
N LEU A 60 5.77 -14.33 -1.41
CA LEU A 60 5.35 -14.41 -2.81
C LEU A 60 3.85 -14.13 -3.01
N VAL A 61 2.97 -14.73 -2.19
CA VAL A 61 1.52 -14.52 -2.27
C VAL A 61 1.13 -13.05 -2.06
N PRO A 62 1.61 -12.34 -1.03
CA PRO A 62 1.29 -10.92 -0.88
C PRO A 62 1.80 -10.07 -2.05
N ALA A 63 2.96 -10.39 -2.61
CA ALA A 63 3.48 -9.68 -3.78
C ALA A 63 2.58 -9.86 -5.00
N LEU A 64 2.07 -11.07 -5.24
CA LEU A 64 1.10 -11.32 -6.30
C LEU A 64 -0.22 -10.57 -6.07
N VAL A 65 -0.74 -10.56 -4.85
CA VAL A 65 -1.97 -9.84 -4.52
C VAL A 65 -1.80 -8.34 -4.76
N LEU A 66 -0.68 -7.77 -4.31
CA LEU A 66 -0.35 -6.36 -4.52
C LEU A 66 -0.14 -6.02 -6.01
N ALA A 67 0.40 -6.95 -6.79
CA ALA A 67 0.60 -6.80 -8.23
C ALA A 67 -0.68 -7.00 -9.05
N SER A 68 -1.66 -7.75 -8.54
CA SER A 68 -2.86 -8.16 -9.29
C SER A 68 -3.62 -7.03 -9.98
N PRO A 69 -3.82 -5.82 -9.39
CA PRO A 69 -4.57 -4.75 -10.05
C PRO A 69 -3.85 -4.17 -11.27
N PHE A 70 -2.54 -4.42 -11.39
CA PHE A 70 -1.69 -3.91 -12.46
C PHE A 70 -1.44 -4.94 -13.55
N THR A 71 -2.03 -6.13 -13.46
CA THR A 71 -1.86 -7.24 -14.40
C THR A 71 -2.03 -6.79 -15.86
N ALA A 72 -3.10 -6.07 -16.17
CA ALA A 72 -3.37 -5.59 -17.53
C ALA A 72 -2.28 -4.62 -18.03
N MET A 73 -1.82 -3.72 -17.16
CA MET A 73 -0.74 -2.79 -17.48
C MET A 73 0.60 -3.51 -17.67
N PHE A 74 0.92 -4.49 -16.82
CA PHE A 74 2.13 -5.31 -16.95
C PHE A 74 2.14 -6.12 -18.22
N TRP A 75 0.98 -6.62 -18.66
CA TRP A 75 0.82 -7.26 -19.96
C TRP A 75 1.17 -6.32 -21.11
N GLN A 76 0.62 -5.10 -21.11
CA GLN A 76 0.90 -4.10 -22.14
C GLN A 76 2.38 -3.69 -22.18
N LEU A 77 3.03 -3.65 -21.01
CA LEU A 77 4.44 -3.26 -20.87
C LEU A 77 5.43 -4.43 -21.07
N GLY A 78 4.95 -5.64 -21.38
CA GLY A 78 5.81 -6.83 -21.50
C GLY A 78 6.50 -7.20 -20.18
N LEU A 79 5.94 -6.80 -19.05
CA LEU A 79 6.43 -7.07 -17.69
C LEU A 79 5.90 -8.40 -17.13
N MET A 80 5.39 -9.29 -17.97
CA MET A 80 4.97 -10.65 -17.62
C MET A 80 5.93 -11.68 -18.21
N THR A 81 6.18 -12.79 -17.50
CA THR A 81 7.13 -13.83 -17.94
C THR A 81 6.56 -14.78 -18.99
N ALA A 82 5.24 -15.04 -19.05
CA ALA A 82 4.59 -15.84 -20.11
C ALA A 82 3.04 -15.73 -20.08
N PRO A 83 2.32 -16.04 -21.19
CA PRO A 83 0.85 -16.09 -21.22
C PRO A 83 0.30 -17.38 -20.62
N GLY A 84 -0.72 -17.27 -19.76
CA GLY A 84 -1.44 -18.41 -19.16
C GLY A 84 -1.91 -18.16 -17.72
N TRP A 85 -2.42 -19.21 -17.07
CA TRP A 85 -2.85 -19.21 -15.66
C TRP A 85 -1.72 -18.94 -14.65
N PHE A 86 -0.47 -19.05 -15.11
CA PHE A 86 0.77 -18.69 -14.40
C PHE A 86 1.41 -17.43 -15.01
N ALA A 87 0.63 -16.39 -15.30
CA ALA A 87 1.17 -15.10 -15.73
C ALA A 87 1.88 -14.41 -14.55
N TRP A 88 3.18 -14.62 -14.41
CA TRP A 88 3.96 -14.02 -13.33
C TRP A 88 4.48 -12.64 -13.71
N PRO A 89 4.30 -11.62 -12.84
CA PRO A 89 4.98 -10.36 -13.03
C PRO A 89 6.49 -10.59 -12.94
N LYS A 90 7.22 -10.04 -13.91
CA LYS A 90 8.68 -9.94 -13.85
C LYS A 90 9.06 -9.15 -12.59
N PRO A 91 10.28 -9.35 -12.04
CA PRO A 91 10.75 -8.60 -10.87
C PRO A 91 10.57 -7.08 -11.02
N LEU A 92 10.78 -6.55 -12.22
CA LEU A 92 10.55 -5.14 -12.53
C LEU A 92 9.07 -4.72 -12.43
N GLY A 93 8.14 -5.58 -12.83
CA GLY A 93 6.69 -5.36 -12.65
C GLY A 93 6.29 -5.37 -11.18
N ILE A 94 6.83 -6.30 -10.38
CA ILE A 94 6.63 -6.32 -8.93
C ILE A 94 7.16 -5.02 -8.30
N ALA A 95 8.39 -4.62 -8.62
CA ALA A 95 8.98 -3.38 -8.12
C ALA A 95 8.09 -2.15 -8.45
N LEU A 96 7.58 -2.08 -9.69
CA LEU A 96 6.69 -1.01 -10.11
C LEU A 96 5.36 -1.01 -9.33
N ALA A 97 4.75 -2.18 -9.09
CA ALA A 97 3.54 -2.29 -8.27
C ALA A 97 3.74 -1.69 -6.88
N TYR A 98 4.88 -1.99 -6.24
CA TYR A 98 5.20 -1.53 -4.90
C TYR A 98 5.40 -0.02 -4.87
N LEU A 99 6.15 0.53 -5.84
CA LEU A 99 6.34 1.97 -5.97
C LEU A 99 5.01 2.70 -6.16
N ILE A 100 4.11 2.17 -6.98
CA ILE A 100 2.77 2.74 -7.18
C ILE A 100 1.98 2.71 -5.87
N TRP A 101 1.94 1.58 -5.16
CA TRP A 101 1.21 1.49 -3.89
C TRP A 101 1.75 2.44 -2.83
N ILE A 102 3.08 2.52 -2.68
CA ILE A 102 3.74 3.45 -1.77
C ILE A 102 3.36 4.91 -2.13
N ALA A 103 3.45 5.27 -3.42
CA ALA A 103 3.10 6.60 -3.88
C ALA A 103 1.63 6.94 -3.65
N VAL A 104 0.71 6.00 -3.92
CA VAL A 104 -0.73 6.16 -3.68
C VAL A 104 -1.01 6.36 -2.20
N LEU A 105 -0.46 5.52 -1.33
CA LEU A 105 -0.68 5.60 0.12
C LEU A 105 -0.14 6.91 0.72
N LEU A 106 1.07 7.32 0.30
CA LEU A 106 1.64 8.61 0.71
C LEU A 106 0.86 9.79 0.13
N GLY A 107 0.44 9.70 -1.12
CA GLY A 107 -0.40 10.71 -1.78
C GLY A 107 -1.73 10.90 -1.07
N LEU A 108 -2.41 9.81 -0.71
CA LEU A 108 -3.62 9.83 0.10
C LEU A 108 -3.36 10.44 1.49
N ALA A 109 -2.26 10.10 2.14
CA ALA A 109 -1.89 10.68 3.43
C ALA A 109 -1.68 12.21 3.33
N LEU A 110 -1.07 12.69 2.25
CA LEU A 110 -0.91 14.11 1.98
C LEU A 110 -2.25 14.79 1.68
N ALA A 111 -3.12 14.16 0.90
CA ALA A 111 -4.45 14.67 0.57
C ALA A 111 -5.32 14.84 1.83
N VAL A 112 -5.37 13.81 2.69
CA VAL A 112 -6.10 13.86 3.97
C VAL A 112 -5.56 14.97 4.87
N ARG A 113 -4.23 15.12 4.96
CA ARG A 113 -3.61 16.18 5.77
C ARG A 113 -3.98 17.57 5.24
N ARG A 114 -3.91 17.77 3.92
CA ARG A 114 -4.27 19.05 3.27
C ARG A 114 -5.73 19.40 3.52
N TRP A 115 -6.63 18.43 3.34
CA TRP A 115 -8.06 18.64 3.58
C TRP A 115 -8.37 18.96 5.03
N SER A 116 -7.78 18.23 5.98
CA SER A 116 -7.93 18.49 7.41
C SER A 116 -7.45 19.88 7.82
N ASN A 117 -6.33 20.35 7.24
CA ASN A 117 -5.82 21.69 7.51
C ASN A 117 -6.74 22.78 6.95
N LYS A 118 -7.26 22.60 5.74
CA LYS A 118 -8.22 23.52 5.12
C LYS A 118 -9.48 23.69 5.98
N ASN A 119 -10.06 22.59 6.44
CA ASN A 119 -11.26 22.62 7.28
C ASN A 119 -11.01 23.29 8.63
N ARG A 120 -9.82 23.06 9.22
CA ARG A 120 -9.43 23.71 10.48
C ARG A 120 -9.27 25.23 10.33
N LEU A 121 -8.72 25.69 9.22
CA LEU A 121 -8.59 27.13 8.95
C LEU A 121 -9.95 27.78 8.74
N ALA A 122 -10.85 27.13 7.99
CA ALA A 122 -12.22 27.62 7.79
C ALA A 122 -12.96 27.82 9.12
N GLN A 123 -12.84 26.87 10.06
CA GLN A 123 -13.42 26.98 11.39
C GLN A 123 -12.84 28.11 12.24
N LEU A 124 -11.56 28.46 12.04
CA LEU A 124 -10.91 29.55 12.77
C LEU A 124 -11.20 30.93 12.18
N SER A 125 -11.57 30.98 10.89
CA SER A 125 -11.93 32.22 10.19
C SER A 125 -13.41 32.58 10.33
N ASP A 126 -14.27 31.65 10.76
CA ASP A 126 -15.65 31.98 11.12
C ASP A 126 -15.64 32.82 12.41
N PRO A 127 -16.06 34.10 12.36
CA PRO A 127 -16.06 34.96 13.54
C PRO A 127 -17.05 34.42 14.59
N PRO A 128 -16.76 34.59 15.90
CA PRO A 128 -17.60 34.09 16.99
C PRO A 128 -19.00 34.73 17.10
N ASP A 129 -19.44 35.52 16.13
CA ASP A 129 -20.64 36.36 16.20
C ASP A 129 -21.77 35.96 15.23
N ALA A 130 -21.62 34.92 14.39
CA ALA A 130 -22.72 34.46 13.52
C ALA A 130 -23.81 33.64 14.26
N ALA A 131 -23.71 33.53 15.59
CA ALA A 131 -24.65 32.81 16.46
C ALA A 131 -25.28 33.71 17.54
N ARG A 132 -25.35 35.03 17.30
CA ARG A 132 -26.23 35.95 18.04
C ARG A 132 -27.22 36.62 17.09
#